data_AF-A0A2A4IZ77-F1
#
_entry.id   AF-A0A2A4IZ77-F1
#
_cell.length_a   1.000
_cell.length_b   1.000
_cell.length_c   1.000
_cell.angle_alpha   90.00
_cell.angle_beta   90.00
_cell.angle_gamma   90.00
#
_symmetry.space_group_name_H-M   'P 1'
#
loop_
_entity.id
_entity.type
_entity.pdbx_description
1 polymer ?
#
loop_
_entity_poly.entity_id
_entity_poly.type
_entity_poly.pdbx_seq_one_letter_code
_entity_poly.pdbx_strand_id
1 'polypeptide(L)'
;MFGLALCLLGWVGLSPVPMLANVIGATEPALKLLISILLGYPLAIVYHKYIRKYDRFRNLYFILTGLDMAYYNFGASMYHNAIPAIVIYMSTKLLGPGKINAILTFAFNMTYLLAGYVVTESEDYDITWTMPHCVLTLKLIALSFDVWDGDKLLKGEQLSENNKKTALTAPPTFLELIGFVYFPACFLVGPIFSFRRYKDFITDQFPLDSSADVYEHLALKRLIQGVFYLAAYQIG
;
A
#
# COMPACT_ATOMS: atom_id res chain seq x y z
N MET A 1 10.98 -12.18 -6.29
CA MET A 1 10.95 -11.88 -4.85
C MET A 1 12.32 -11.38 -4.48
N PHE A 2 12.51 -10.06 -4.58
CA PHE A 2 13.80 -9.41 -4.40
C PHE A 2 14.07 -9.14 -2.92
N GLY A 3 13.03 -8.78 -2.16
CA GLY A 3 13.12 -8.56 -0.72
C GLY A 3 13.61 -9.81 0.02
N LEU A 4 13.01 -10.97 -0.27
CA LEU A 4 13.46 -12.25 0.27
C LEU A 4 14.92 -12.58 -0.12
N ALA A 5 15.34 -12.27 -1.35
CA ALA A 5 16.73 -12.49 -1.75
C ALA A 5 17.71 -11.64 -0.92
N LEU A 6 17.37 -10.37 -0.66
CA LEU A 6 18.16 -9.52 0.22
C LEU A 6 18.12 -9.96 1.68
N CYS A 7 16.97 -10.45 2.18
CA CYS A 7 16.89 -11.07 3.50
C CYS A 7 17.81 -12.29 3.63
N LEU A 8 17.81 -13.17 2.62
CA LEU A 8 18.68 -14.35 2.57
C LEU A 8 20.15 -13.94 2.63
N LEU A 9 20.56 -12.93 1.83
CA LEU A 9 21.91 -12.37 1.90
C LEU A 9 22.24 -11.84 3.30
N GLY A 10 21.28 -11.20 3.97
CA GLY A 10 21.42 -10.76 5.37
C GLY A 10 21.69 -11.91 6.33
N TRP A 11 20.93 -13.00 6.24
CA TRP A 11 21.09 -14.16 7.13
C TRP A 11 22.42 -14.89 6.95
N VAL A 12 22.98 -14.89 5.73
CA VAL A 12 24.31 -15.47 5.47
C VAL A 12 25.45 -14.48 5.64
N GLY A 13 25.19 -13.26 6.12
CA GLY A 13 26.21 -12.23 6.36
C GLY A 13 26.79 -11.58 5.10
N LEU A 14 26.11 -11.70 3.96
CA LEU A 14 26.52 -11.17 2.65
C LEU A 14 25.70 -9.96 2.20
N SER A 15 24.80 -9.43 3.05
CA SER A 15 24.02 -8.24 2.70
C SER A 15 24.93 -7.02 2.58
N PRO A 16 24.90 -6.29 1.45
CA PRO A 16 25.66 -5.05 1.31
C PRO A 16 25.00 -3.87 2.05
N VAL A 17 23.75 -4.04 2.50
CA VAL A 17 22.93 -2.93 3.05
C VAL A 17 23.55 -2.28 4.29
N PRO A 18 24.02 -3.02 5.32
CA PRO A 18 24.62 -2.39 6.50
C PRO A 18 25.88 -1.57 6.16
N MET A 19 26.73 -2.11 5.27
CA MET A 19 27.93 -1.42 4.80
C MET A 19 27.57 -0.13 4.04
N LEU A 20 26.62 -0.22 3.09
CA LEU A 20 26.18 0.93 2.30
C LEU A 20 25.54 1.99 3.19
N ALA A 21 24.72 1.60 4.16
CA ALA A 21 24.09 2.51 5.11
C ALA A 21 25.15 3.29 5.92
N ASN A 22 26.19 2.61 6.38
CA ASN A 22 27.31 3.24 7.08
C ASN A 22 28.06 4.25 6.18
N VAL A 23 28.39 3.86 4.93
CA VAL A 23 29.13 4.71 3.98
C VAL A 23 28.37 5.98 3.63
N ILE A 24 27.04 5.91 3.50
CA ILE A 24 26.21 7.08 3.15
C ILE A 24 25.71 7.86 4.38
N GLY A 25 26.05 7.42 5.59
CA GLY A 25 25.58 8.06 6.83
C GLY A 25 24.08 7.92 7.08
N ALA A 26 23.46 6.84 6.61
CA ALA A 26 22.04 6.54 6.85
C ALA A 26 21.88 5.37 7.82
N THR A 27 20.71 5.26 8.44
CA THR A 27 20.35 4.05 9.21
C THR A 27 20.00 2.90 8.26
N GLU A 28 20.28 1.66 8.68
CA GLU A 28 19.95 0.48 7.87
C GLU A 28 18.45 0.42 7.52
N PRO A 29 17.50 0.65 8.45
CA PRO A 29 16.07 0.67 8.12
C PRO A 29 15.70 1.72 7.06
N ALA A 30 16.32 2.90 7.10
CA ALA A 30 16.07 3.97 6.13
C ALA A 30 16.56 3.56 4.73
N LEU A 31 17.74 2.93 4.63
CA LEU A 31 18.24 2.43 3.35
C LEU A 31 17.38 1.29 2.80
N LYS A 32 16.94 0.35 3.66
CA LYS A 32 16.01 -0.73 3.26
C LYS A 32 14.70 -0.16 2.73
N LEU A 33 14.16 0.86 3.39
CA LEU A 33 12.97 1.56 2.95
C LEU A 33 13.17 2.22 1.58
N LEU A 34 14.26 2.96 1.39
CA LEU A 34 14.59 3.62 0.13
C LEU A 34 14.73 2.62 -1.02
N ILE A 35 15.48 1.53 -0.81
CA ILE A 35 15.60 0.44 -1.79
C ILE A 35 14.22 -0.08 -2.16
N SER A 36 13.35 -0.29 -1.17
CA SER A 36 12.00 -0.82 -1.40
C SER A 36 11.12 0.13 -2.20
N ILE A 37 11.20 1.44 -1.94
CA ILE A 37 10.50 2.46 -2.74
C ILE A 37 11.00 2.46 -4.19
N LEU A 38 12.32 2.39 -4.38
CA LEU A 38 12.93 2.36 -5.72
C LEU A 38 12.59 1.09 -6.49
N LEU A 39 12.40 -0.05 -5.82
CA LEU A 39 11.91 -1.29 -6.45
C LEU A 39 10.50 -1.16 -7.02
N GLY A 40 9.70 -0.18 -6.58
CA GLY A 40 8.39 0.09 -7.16
C GLY A 40 8.43 0.31 -8.68
N TYR A 41 9.50 0.93 -9.20
CA TYR A 41 9.68 1.20 -10.63
C TYR A 41 9.92 -0.08 -11.47
N PRO A 42 10.94 -0.92 -11.21
CA PRO A 42 11.12 -2.16 -11.95
C PRO A 42 9.93 -3.13 -11.76
N LEU A 43 9.30 -3.15 -10.58
CA LEU A 43 8.07 -3.93 -10.37
C LEU A 43 6.91 -3.41 -11.23
N ALA A 44 6.79 -2.10 -11.42
CA ALA A 44 5.79 -1.54 -12.34
C ALA A 44 6.08 -1.92 -13.80
N ILE A 45 7.34 -1.90 -14.24
CA ILE A 45 7.72 -2.31 -15.60
C ILE A 45 7.37 -3.78 -15.84
N VAL A 46 7.71 -4.66 -14.90
CA VAL A 46 7.38 -6.10 -14.98
C VAL A 46 5.87 -6.31 -15.03
N TYR A 47 5.10 -5.59 -14.21
CA TYR A 47 3.64 -5.65 -14.23
C TYR A 47 3.08 -5.31 -15.61
N HIS A 48 3.43 -4.13 -16.15
CA HIS A 48 2.88 -3.65 -17.42
C HIS A 48 3.29 -4.53 -18.60
N LYS A 49 4.53 -5.03 -18.62
CA LYS A 49 5.05 -5.81 -19.74
C LYS A 49 4.54 -7.25 -19.75
N TYR A 50 4.41 -7.89 -18.59
CA TYR A 50 4.19 -9.35 -18.53
C TYR A 50 2.87 -9.76 -17.87
N ILE A 51 2.40 -9.01 -16.87
CA ILE A 51 1.31 -9.46 -15.99
C ILE A 51 -0.02 -8.82 -16.37
N ARG A 52 -0.02 -7.52 -16.72
CA ARG A 52 -1.25 -6.74 -16.94
C ARG A 52 -2.23 -7.45 -17.88
N LYS A 53 -1.75 -8.05 -18.97
CA LYS A 53 -2.58 -8.80 -19.94
C LYS A 53 -3.37 -9.99 -19.38
N TYR A 54 -3.08 -10.43 -18.14
CA TYR A 54 -3.74 -11.55 -17.50
C TYR A 54 -4.46 -11.13 -16.21
N ASP A 55 -5.75 -10.83 -16.30
CA ASP A 55 -6.58 -10.30 -15.21
C ASP A 55 -6.48 -11.10 -13.91
N ARG A 56 -6.47 -12.44 -14.03
CA ARG A 56 -6.41 -13.37 -12.89
C ARG A 56 -5.11 -13.24 -12.08
N PHE A 57 -4.03 -12.78 -12.70
CA PHE A 57 -2.71 -12.67 -12.05
C PHE A 57 -2.42 -11.27 -11.51
N ARG A 58 -3.22 -10.25 -11.84
CA ARG A 58 -2.96 -8.86 -11.42
C ARG A 58 -2.92 -8.71 -9.90
N ASN A 59 -3.97 -9.16 -9.20
CA ASN A 59 -4.02 -9.13 -7.74
C ASN A 59 -2.91 -9.99 -7.12
N LEU A 60 -2.71 -11.21 -7.62
CA LEU A 60 -1.68 -12.12 -7.09
C LEU A 60 -0.29 -11.49 -7.18
N TYR A 61 0.02 -10.82 -8.29
CA TYR A 61 1.27 -10.12 -8.46
C TYR A 61 1.47 -9.02 -7.41
N PHE A 62 0.46 -8.18 -7.17
CA PHE A 62 0.56 -7.13 -6.14
C PHE A 62 0.69 -7.70 -4.74
N ILE A 63 -0.04 -8.77 -4.42
CA ILE A 63 0.06 -9.45 -3.13
C ILE A 63 1.48 -9.98 -2.92
N LEU A 64 2.01 -10.73 -3.88
CA LEU A 64 3.33 -11.34 -3.74
C LEU A 64 4.45 -10.29 -3.65
N THR A 65 4.37 -9.25 -4.47
CA THR A 65 5.41 -8.20 -4.48
C THR A 65 5.31 -7.28 -3.27
N GLY A 66 4.10 -6.92 -2.84
CA GLY A 66 3.90 -6.13 -1.63
C GLY A 66 4.24 -6.88 -0.34
N LEU A 67 3.93 -8.18 -0.25
CA LEU A 67 4.35 -9.01 0.89
C LEU A 67 5.87 -9.18 0.94
N ASP A 68 6.52 -9.38 -0.21
CA ASP A 68 7.98 -9.41 -0.32
C ASP A 68 8.61 -8.10 0.20
N MET A 69 8.04 -6.95 -0.17
CA MET A 69 8.46 -5.64 0.35
C MET A 69 8.17 -5.48 1.85
N ALA A 70 6.99 -5.89 2.31
CA ALA A 70 6.61 -5.78 3.72
C ALA A 70 7.53 -6.62 4.61
N TYR A 71 7.80 -7.85 4.22
CA TYR A 71 8.69 -8.75 4.96
C TYR A 71 10.13 -8.22 4.97
N TYR A 72 10.62 -7.71 3.85
CA TYR A 72 11.98 -7.16 3.78
C TYR A 72 12.19 -5.99 4.75
N ASN A 73 11.19 -5.10 4.90
CA ASN A 73 11.29 -3.94 5.78
C ASN A 73 11.00 -4.28 7.24
N PHE A 74 9.99 -5.11 7.53
CA PHE A 74 9.44 -5.27 8.87
C PHE A 74 9.52 -6.69 9.42
N GLY A 75 10.06 -7.64 8.66
CA GLY A 75 10.14 -9.05 9.04
C GLY A 75 8.76 -9.64 9.37
N ALA A 76 8.71 -10.45 10.43
CA ALA A 76 7.47 -11.06 10.89
C ALA A 76 6.41 -10.03 11.30
N SER A 77 6.81 -8.86 11.83
CA SER A 77 5.90 -7.80 12.28
C SER A 77 4.99 -7.25 11.17
N MET A 78 5.22 -7.61 9.90
CA MET A 78 4.29 -7.33 8.81
C MET A 78 2.87 -7.90 9.05
N TYR A 79 2.71 -8.93 9.90
CA TYR A 79 1.38 -9.49 10.22
C TYR A 79 0.41 -8.44 10.78
N HIS A 80 0.93 -7.41 11.45
CA HIS A 80 0.12 -6.30 11.96
C HIS A 80 -0.66 -5.59 10.84
N ASN A 81 -0.12 -5.54 9.62
CA ASN A 81 -0.81 -4.97 8.46
C ASN A 81 -1.87 -5.91 7.87
N ALA A 82 -1.74 -7.22 8.07
CA ALA A 82 -2.73 -8.20 7.60
C ALA A 82 -3.99 -8.22 8.49
N ILE A 83 -3.83 -8.00 9.80
CA ILE A 83 -4.93 -8.10 10.76
C ILE A 83 -6.10 -7.16 10.42
N PRO A 84 -5.91 -5.83 10.21
CA PRO A 84 -7.00 -4.94 9.84
C PRO A 84 -7.68 -5.31 8.52
N ALA A 85 -6.92 -5.81 7.55
CA ALA A 85 -7.46 -6.25 6.26
C ALA A 85 -8.40 -7.46 6.43
N ILE A 86 -8.07 -8.39 7.33
CA ILE A 86 -8.94 -9.52 7.67
C ILE A 86 -10.17 -9.03 8.43
N VAL A 87 -9.98 -8.15 9.42
CA VAL A 87 -11.08 -7.63 10.25
C VAL A 87 -12.13 -6.91 9.40
N ILE A 88 -11.72 -5.98 8.51
CA ILE A 88 -12.67 -5.27 7.64
C ILE A 88 -13.38 -6.20 6.65
N TYR A 89 -12.68 -7.21 6.11
CA TYR A 89 -13.30 -8.20 5.23
C TYR A 89 -14.40 -8.97 5.97
N MET A 90 -14.08 -9.45 7.17
CA MET A 90 -15.01 -10.22 7.98
C MET A 90 -16.17 -9.36 8.49
N SER A 91 -15.90 -8.14 8.98
CA SER A 91 -16.96 -7.24 9.46
C SER A 91 -17.92 -6.84 8.33
N THR A 92 -17.39 -6.56 7.13
CA THR A 92 -18.22 -6.25 5.95
C THR A 92 -19.03 -7.45 5.50
N LYS A 93 -18.48 -8.67 5.58
CA LYS A 93 -19.20 -9.90 5.23
C LYS A 93 -20.29 -10.27 6.24
N LEU A 94 -20.06 -10.03 7.53
CA LEU A 94 -20.96 -10.42 8.61
C LEU A 94 -22.04 -9.37 8.90
N LEU A 95 -21.68 -8.09 8.90
CA LEU A 95 -22.59 -6.98 9.23
C LEU A 95 -23.20 -6.33 8.00
N GLY A 96 -22.64 -6.60 6.81
CA GLY A 96 -23.02 -5.94 5.57
C GLY A 96 -22.48 -4.52 5.43
N PRO A 97 -22.79 -3.86 4.30
CA PRO A 97 -22.55 -2.43 4.13
C PRO A 97 -23.45 -1.64 5.09
N GLY A 98 -22.91 -0.61 5.77
CA GLY A 98 -23.74 0.19 6.66
C GLY A 98 -22.98 0.97 7.73
N LYS A 99 -23.73 1.83 8.43
CA LYS A 99 -23.24 2.69 9.52
C LYS A 99 -22.51 1.90 10.62
N ILE A 100 -23.04 0.74 11.02
CA ILE A 100 -22.47 -0.07 12.11
C ILE A 100 -21.10 -0.60 11.69
N ASN A 101 -20.96 -1.12 10.46
CA ASN A 101 -19.69 -1.62 9.95
C ASN A 101 -18.65 -0.49 9.81
N ALA A 102 -19.06 0.70 9.35
CA ALA A 102 -18.18 1.87 9.26
C ALA A 102 -17.68 2.33 10.64
N ILE A 103 -18.56 2.40 11.65
CA ILE A 103 -18.17 2.75 13.03
C ILE A 103 -17.22 1.70 13.61
N LEU A 104 -17.51 0.40 13.44
CA LEU A 104 -16.65 -0.68 13.91
C LEU A 104 -15.28 -0.59 13.25
N THR A 105 -15.23 -0.43 11.93
CA THR A 105 -13.98 -0.31 11.17
C THR A 105 -13.17 0.88 11.64
N PHE A 106 -13.81 2.04 11.84
CA PHE A 106 -13.17 3.24 12.37
C PHE A 106 -12.57 3.00 13.76
N ALA A 107 -13.38 2.54 14.71
CA ALA A 107 -12.94 2.30 16.07
C ALA A 107 -11.78 1.29 16.12
N PHE A 108 -11.92 0.16 15.42
CA PHE A 108 -10.88 -0.86 15.36
C PHE A 108 -9.56 -0.32 14.79
N ASN A 109 -9.57 0.31 13.61
CA ASN A 109 -8.34 0.76 12.97
C ASN A 109 -7.66 1.89 13.77
N MET A 110 -8.44 2.81 14.36
CA MET A 110 -7.89 3.87 15.20
C MET A 110 -7.29 3.32 16.50
N THR A 111 -7.99 2.41 17.18
CA THR A 111 -7.47 1.77 18.40
C THR A 111 -6.24 0.93 18.13
N TYR A 112 -6.23 0.16 17.03
CA TYR A 112 -5.09 -0.68 16.66
C TYR A 112 -3.85 0.16 16.34
N LEU A 113 -4.02 1.24 15.56
CA LEU A 113 -2.94 2.17 15.24
C LEU A 113 -2.40 2.85 16.51
N LEU A 114 -3.28 3.31 17.40
CA LEU A 114 -2.88 3.93 18.67
C LEU A 114 -2.09 2.96 19.55
N ALA A 115 -2.59 1.73 19.71
CA ALA A 115 -1.88 0.69 20.46
C ALA A 115 -0.52 0.36 19.81
N GLY A 116 -0.47 0.33 18.47
CA GLY A 116 0.77 0.19 17.72
C GLY A 116 1.79 1.25 18.10
N TYR A 117 1.40 2.53 18.04
CA TYR A 117 2.28 3.63 18.42
C TYR A 117 2.75 3.54 19.87
N VAL A 118 1.86 3.24 20.83
CA VAL A 118 2.24 3.08 22.25
C VAL A 118 3.26 1.96 22.46
N VAL A 119 3.18 0.87 21.70
CA VAL A 119 4.09 -0.28 21.84
C VAL A 119 5.39 -0.09 21.06
N THR A 120 5.39 0.69 19.99
CA THR A 120 6.57 0.94 19.15
C THR A 120 7.23 2.29 19.41
N GLU A 121 6.76 3.07 20.39
CA GLU A 121 7.37 4.35 20.75
C GLU A 121 8.76 4.11 21.35
N SER A 122 9.74 4.86 20.84
CA SER A 122 11.15 4.80 21.22
C SER A 122 11.72 6.22 21.30
N GLU A 123 12.81 6.40 22.06
CA GLU A 123 13.49 7.70 22.18
C GLU A 123 14.12 8.14 20.83
N ASP A 124 14.62 7.16 20.07
CA ASP A 124 15.11 7.35 18.70
C ASP A 124 14.01 7.09 17.68
N TYR A 125 14.07 7.75 16.51
CA TYR A 125 13.12 7.50 15.42
C TYR A 125 13.35 6.12 14.80
N ASP A 126 12.42 5.19 15.05
CA ASP A 126 12.43 3.85 14.48
C ASP A 126 11.45 3.69 13.32
N ILE A 127 11.93 3.13 12.21
CA ILE A 127 11.09 2.72 11.08
C ILE A 127 10.50 1.35 11.39
N THR A 128 9.27 1.34 11.89
CA THR A 128 8.56 0.12 12.29
C THR A 128 7.36 -0.17 11.40
N TRP A 129 6.67 -1.28 11.67
CA TRP A 129 5.47 -1.69 10.93
C TRP A 129 4.33 -0.67 11.02
N THR A 130 4.35 0.26 11.98
CA THR A 130 3.34 1.32 12.13
C THR A 130 3.41 2.37 11.01
N MET A 131 4.56 2.50 10.34
CA MET A 131 4.75 3.45 9.23
C MET A 131 3.79 3.20 8.05
N PRO A 132 3.72 2.00 7.43
CA PRO A 132 2.68 1.72 6.43
C PRO A 132 1.28 1.61 7.06
N HIS A 133 1.20 1.34 8.36
CA HIS A 133 -0.06 1.11 9.05
C HIS A 133 -0.93 2.36 9.14
N CYS A 134 -0.34 3.55 9.30
CA CYS A 134 -1.12 4.79 9.35
C CYS A 134 -1.86 5.06 8.03
N VAL A 135 -1.19 4.83 6.90
CA VAL A 135 -1.76 4.89 5.54
C VAL A 135 -2.83 3.82 5.37
N LEU A 136 -2.56 2.61 5.84
CA LEU A 136 -3.50 1.49 5.78
C LEU A 136 -4.78 1.76 6.58
N THR A 137 -4.67 2.29 7.79
CA THR A 137 -5.80 2.71 8.63
C THR A 137 -6.73 3.64 7.86
N LEU A 138 -6.19 4.67 7.22
CA LEU A 138 -6.97 5.61 6.43
C LEU A 138 -7.63 4.93 5.21
N LYS A 139 -6.90 4.05 4.51
CA LYS A 139 -7.44 3.28 3.36
C LYS A 139 -8.62 2.40 3.76
N LEU A 140 -8.53 1.69 4.88
CA LEU A 140 -9.56 0.76 5.33
C LEU A 140 -10.78 1.47 5.90
N ILE A 141 -10.57 2.56 6.64
CA ILE A 141 -11.67 3.43 7.07
C ILE A 141 -12.42 3.95 5.84
N ALA A 142 -11.71 4.56 4.88
CA ALA A 142 -12.32 5.07 3.65
C ALA A 142 -13.08 3.97 2.88
N LEU A 143 -12.51 2.77 2.76
CA LEU A 143 -13.17 1.64 2.12
C LEU A 143 -14.51 1.28 2.79
N SER A 144 -14.59 1.30 4.13
CA SER A 144 -15.86 1.01 4.82
C SER A 144 -16.94 2.05 4.54
N PHE A 145 -16.56 3.33 4.41
CA PHE A 145 -17.46 4.41 4.01
C PHE A 145 -17.85 4.29 2.54
N ASP A 146 -16.91 3.99 1.64
CA ASP A 146 -17.17 3.80 0.21
C ASP A 146 -18.18 2.67 -0.03
N VAL A 147 -18.08 1.58 0.72
CA VAL A 147 -19.02 0.45 0.68
C VAL A 147 -20.39 0.84 1.25
N TRP A 148 -20.42 1.61 2.33
CA TRP A 148 -21.68 2.13 2.88
C TRP A 148 -22.37 3.10 1.92
N ASP A 149 -21.63 4.01 1.29
CA ASP A 149 -22.17 4.94 0.31
C ASP A 149 -22.68 4.20 -0.94
N GLY A 150 -22.02 3.12 -1.36
CA GLY A 150 -22.55 2.25 -2.41
C GLY A 150 -23.91 1.63 -2.09
N ASP A 151 -24.15 1.22 -0.84
CA ASP A 151 -25.44 0.72 -0.39
C ASP A 151 -26.53 1.81 -0.36
N LYS A 152 -26.19 3.02 0.10
CA LYS A 152 -27.10 4.19 0.00
C LYS A 152 -27.49 4.50 -1.45
N LEU A 153 -26.51 4.43 -2.37
CA LEU A 153 -26.75 4.65 -3.79
C LEU A 153 -27.73 3.62 -4.37
N LEU A 154 -27.59 2.34 -4.00
CA LEU A 154 -28.52 1.28 -4.42
C LEU A 154 -29.94 1.47 -3.87
N LYS A 155 -30.08 2.15 -2.72
CA LYS A 155 -31.37 2.53 -2.12
C LYS A 155 -31.96 3.81 -2.70
N GLY A 156 -31.29 4.45 -3.67
CA GLY A 156 -31.74 5.69 -4.29
C GLY A 156 -31.52 6.94 -3.44
N GLU A 157 -30.69 6.86 -2.39
CA GLU A 157 -30.32 8.03 -1.60
C GLU A 157 -29.37 8.95 -2.38
N GLN A 158 -29.51 10.27 -2.19
CA GLN A 158 -28.60 11.23 -2.80
C GLN A 158 -27.27 11.29 -2.06
N LEU A 159 -26.18 11.03 -2.78
CA LEU A 159 -24.81 11.22 -2.32
C LEU A 159 -24.24 12.56 -2.81
N SER A 160 -23.24 13.07 -2.08
CA SER A 160 -22.42 14.18 -2.57
C SER A 160 -21.66 13.78 -3.84
N GLU A 161 -21.30 14.76 -4.68
CA GLU A 161 -20.52 14.50 -5.90
C GLU A 161 -19.16 13.84 -5.62
N ASN A 162 -18.57 14.07 -4.44
CA ASN A 162 -17.31 13.41 -4.07
C ASN A 162 -17.55 11.96 -3.66
N ASN A 163 -18.58 11.67 -2.87
CA ASN A 163 -18.88 10.31 -2.43
C ASN A 163 -19.29 9.41 -3.61
N LYS A 164 -20.00 9.97 -4.61
CA LYS A 164 -20.34 9.22 -5.84
C LYS A 164 -19.11 8.69 -6.59
N LYS A 165 -17.98 9.40 -6.55
CA LYS A 165 -16.75 9.01 -7.27
C LYS A 165 -16.11 7.76 -6.69
N THR A 166 -16.29 7.49 -5.40
CA THR A 166 -15.65 6.37 -4.70
C THR A 166 -16.62 5.31 -4.21
N ALA A 167 -17.93 5.58 -4.22
CA ALA A 167 -18.98 4.65 -3.82
C ALA A 167 -18.84 3.27 -4.49
N LEU A 168 -18.96 2.22 -3.67
CA LEU A 168 -18.79 0.83 -4.07
C LEU A 168 -20.09 0.06 -3.89
N THR A 169 -20.83 -0.14 -4.98
CA THR A 169 -22.09 -0.91 -4.99
C THR A 169 -21.89 -2.40 -4.70
N ALA A 170 -20.66 -2.90 -4.78
CA ALA A 170 -20.29 -4.25 -4.38
C ALA A 170 -19.00 -4.22 -3.55
N PRO A 171 -18.93 -4.93 -2.41
CA PRO A 171 -17.73 -5.00 -1.59
C PRO A 171 -16.60 -5.74 -2.32
N PRO A 172 -15.34 -5.50 -1.92
CA PRO A 172 -14.19 -6.19 -2.51
C PRO A 172 -14.23 -7.70 -2.24
N THR A 173 -13.76 -8.48 -3.21
CA THR A 173 -13.35 -9.87 -2.93
C THR A 173 -12.13 -9.87 -2.01
N PHE A 174 -11.88 -10.98 -1.30
CA PHE A 174 -10.71 -11.09 -0.42
C PHE A 174 -9.40 -10.86 -1.19
N LEU A 175 -9.29 -11.44 -2.39
CA LEU A 175 -8.10 -11.30 -3.23
C LEU A 175 -7.85 -9.86 -3.67
N GLU A 176 -8.91 -9.14 -4.07
CA GLU A 176 -8.78 -7.71 -4.42
C GLU A 176 -8.42 -6.86 -3.20
N LEU A 177 -9.00 -7.16 -2.04
CA LEU A 177 -8.70 -6.42 -0.81
C LEU A 177 -7.22 -6.57 -0.42
N ILE A 178 -6.69 -7.79 -0.40
CA ILE A 178 -5.27 -8.00 -0.03
C ILE A 178 -4.35 -7.39 -1.10
N GLY A 179 -4.70 -7.47 -2.38
CA GLY A 179 -3.96 -6.78 -3.45
C GLY A 179 -3.96 -5.26 -3.30
N PHE A 180 -5.09 -4.67 -2.88
CA PHE A 180 -5.20 -3.24 -2.57
C PHE A 180 -4.35 -2.83 -1.38
N VAL A 181 -4.38 -3.63 -0.30
CA VAL A 181 -3.61 -3.39 0.93
C VAL A 181 -2.12 -3.42 0.63
N TYR A 182 -1.65 -4.49 -0.02
CA TYR A 182 -0.25 -4.71 -0.37
C TYR A 182 0.13 -4.17 -1.74
N PHE A 183 -0.56 -3.13 -2.24
CA PHE A 183 -0.21 -2.55 -3.53
C PHE A 183 1.21 -1.95 -3.47
N PRO A 184 2.20 -2.50 -4.21
CA PRO A 184 3.63 -2.28 -3.94
C PRO A 184 4.04 -0.82 -4.08
N ALA A 185 3.43 -0.07 -4.99
CA ALA A 185 3.80 1.33 -5.23
C ALA A 185 3.43 2.29 -4.10
N CYS A 186 2.46 1.94 -3.24
CA CYS A 186 1.95 2.84 -2.19
C CYS A 186 1.91 2.20 -0.81
N PHE A 187 2.29 0.93 -0.65
CA PHE A 187 2.19 0.20 0.61
C PHE A 187 3.01 0.86 1.73
N LEU A 188 4.26 1.24 1.44
CA LEU A 188 5.21 1.69 2.47
C LEU A 188 4.94 3.11 2.98
N VAL A 189 4.72 4.06 2.08
CA VAL A 189 4.69 5.50 2.40
C VAL A 189 3.56 6.28 1.72
N GLY A 190 2.67 5.61 0.97
CA GLY A 190 1.61 6.27 0.20
C GLY A 190 2.05 6.72 -1.21
N PRO A 191 1.23 7.51 -1.94
CA PRO A 191 0.02 8.19 -1.49
C PRO A 191 -1.19 7.26 -1.29
N ILE A 192 -2.17 7.73 -0.52
CA ILE A 192 -3.46 7.05 -0.32
C ILE A 192 -4.31 7.19 -1.59
N PHE A 193 -5.05 6.13 -1.92
CA PHE A 193 -6.05 6.14 -2.99
C PHE A 193 -7.25 5.25 -2.61
N SER A 194 -8.41 5.53 -3.21
CA SER A 194 -9.64 4.77 -2.95
C SER A 194 -9.57 3.36 -3.55
N PHE A 195 -10.31 2.44 -2.95
CA PHE A 195 -10.46 1.10 -3.53
C PHE A 195 -11.16 1.14 -4.89
N ARG A 196 -12.06 2.10 -5.14
CA ARG A 196 -12.63 2.31 -6.48
C ARG A 196 -11.54 2.51 -7.53
N ARG A 197 -10.56 3.39 -7.25
CA ARG A 197 -9.43 3.62 -8.14
C ARG A 197 -8.56 2.36 -8.29
N TYR A 198 -8.37 1.58 -7.23
CA TYR A 198 -7.72 0.28 -7.35
C TYR A 198 -8.46 -0.66 -8.30
N LYS A 199 -9.78 -0.78 -8.12
CA LYS A 199 -10.65 -1.65 -8.91
C LYS A 199 -10.64 -1.25 -10.38
N ASP A 200 -10.69 0.04 -10.68
CA ASP A 200 -10.61 0.53 -12.05
C ASP A 200 -9.25 0.20 -12.67
N PHE A 201 -8.16 0.25 -11.89
CA PHE A 201 -6.81 -0.08 -12.37
C PHE A 201 -6.70 -1.54 -12.78
N ILE A 202 -7.21 -2.44 -11.93
CA ILE A 202 -7.11 -3.89 -12.18
C ILE A 202 -8.16 -4.40 -13.15
N THR A 203 -9.18 -3.60 -13.51
CA THR A 203 -10.19 -3.93 -14.52
C THR A 203 -10.03 -3.15 -15.82
N ASP A 204 -8.95 -2.36 -15.97
CA ASP A 204 -8.71 -1.45 -17.10
C ASP A 204 -9.85 -0.45 -17.37
N GLN A 205 -10.65 -0.11 -16.36
CA GLN A 205 -11.69 0.91 -16.43
C GLN A 205 -11.12 2.32 -16.17
N PHE A 206 -9.84 2.54 -16.48
CA PHE A 206 -9.18 3.81 -16.21
C PHE A 206 -9.49 4.85 -17.29
N PRO A 207 -10.02 6.03 -16.92
CA PRO A 207 -10.06 7.17 -17.83
C PRO A 207 -8.65 7.76 -17.89
N LEU A 208 -7.88 7.39 -18.91
CA LEU A 208 -6.60 8.02 -19.23
C LEU A 208 -6.53 8.22 -20.74
N ASP A 209 -6.87 9.42 -21.17
CA ASP A 209 -6.79 9.87 -22.57
C ASP A 209 -5.34 9.94 -23.11
N SER A 210 -4.35 9.50 -22.33
CA SER A 210 -2.92 9.61 -22.67
C SER A 210 -2.30 8.24 -22.94
N SER A 211 -1.39 8.21 -23.91
CA SER A 211 -0.64 7.02 -24.29
C SER A 211 0.33 6.55 -23.18
N ALA A 212 0.73 5.28 -23.23
CA ALA A 212 1.63 4.67 -22.25
C ALA A 212 2.97 5.43 -22.14
N ASP A 213 3.49 5.88 -23.26
CA ASP A 213 4.70 6.68 -23.44
C ASP A 213 4.68 7.99 -22.62
N VAL A 214 3.51 8.64 -22.48
CA VAL A 214 3.37 9.83 -21.62
C VAL A 214 3.59 9.46 -20.15
N TYR A 215 3.02 8.35 -19.69
CA TYR A 215 3.16 7.91 -18.29
C TYR A 215 4.58 7.46 -17.97
N GLU A 216 5.26 6.78 -18.89
CA GLU A 216 6.66 6.40 -18.73
C GLU A 216 7.55 7.64 -18.57
N HIS A 217 7.35 8.66 -19.40
CA HIS A 217 8.10 9.91 -19.29
C HIS A 217 7.83 10.64 -17.98
N LEU A 218 6.56 10.70 -17.54
CA LEU A 218 6.19 11.28 -16.25
C LEU A 218 6.82 10.51 -15.08
N ALA A 219 6.81 9.18 -15.11
CA ALA A 219 7.42 8.35 -14.08
C ALA A 219 8.94 8.59 -13.98
N LEU A 220 9.63 8.64 -15.12
CA LEU A 220 11.07 8.94 -15.15
C LEU A 220 11.37 10.35 -14.63
N LYS A 221 10.57 11.34 -15.01
CA LYS A 221 10.69 12.71 -14.49
C LYS A 221 10.54 12.75 -12.97
N ARG A 222 9.57 12.02 -12.40
CA ARG A 222 9.39 11.94 -10.94
C ARG A 222 10.54 11.24 -10.23
N LEU A 223 11.08 10.17 -10.83
CA LEU A 223 12.27 9.48 -10.31
C LEU A 223 13.47 10.44 -10.24
N ILE A 224 13.76 11.14 -11.33
CA ILE A 224 14.90 12.08 -11.40
C ILE A 224 14.72 13.21 -10.38
N GLN A 225 13.52 13.78 -10.27
CA GLN A 225 13.22 14.81 -9.28
C GLN A 225 13.42 14.31 -7.84
N GLY A 226 12.96 13.09 -7.54
CA GLY A 226 13.14 12.48 -6.23
C GLY A 226 14.61 12.24 -5.89
N VAL A 227 15.39 11.70 -6.84
CA VAL A 227 16.84 11.50 -6.66
C VAL A 227 17.55 12.82 -6.41
N PHE A 228 17.23 13.88 -7.18
CA PHE A 228 17.82 15.20 -6.99
C PHE A 228 17.49 15.78 -5.61
N TYR A 229 16.24 15.66 -5.16
CA TYR A 229 15.82 16.10 -3.82
C TYR A 229 16.56 15.37 -2.71
N LEU A 230 16.70 14.04 -2.81
CA LEU A 230 17.42 13.23 -1.83
C LEU A 230 18.92 13.57 -1.80
N ALA A 231 19.54 13.76 -2.97
CA ALA A 231 20.93 14.15 -3.07
C ALA A 231 21.17 15.54 -2.46
N ALA A 232 20.29 16.51 -2.73
CA ALA A 232 20.38 17.84 -2.15
C ALA A 232 20.27 17.81 -0.62
N TYR A 233 19.34 17.02 -0.07
CA TYR A 233 19.17 16.85 1.39
C TYR A 233 20.36 16.16 2.06
N GLN A 234 21.04 15.25 1.36
CA GLN A 234 22.19 14.55 1.92
C GLN A 234 23.48 15.38 1.89
N ILE A 235 23.61 16.29 0.91
CA ILE A 235 24.83 17.09 0.69
C ILE A 235 24.77 18.43 1.42
N GLY A 236 23.61 19.08 1.46
CA GLY A 236 23.40 20.41 2.04
C GLY A 236 22.78 20.35 3.43
#